data_AF-A0A7W7ZCY7-F1
#
_entry.id   AF-A0A7W7ZCY7-F1
#
_cell.length_a   1.000
_cell.length_b   1.000
_cell.length_c   1.000
_cell.angle_alpha   90.00
_cell.angle_beta   90.00
_cell.angle_gamma   90.00
#
_symmetry.space_group_name_H-M   'P 1'
#
loop_
_entity.id
_entity.type
_entity.pdbx_description
1 polymer ?
#
loop_
_entity_poly.entity_id
_entity_poly.type
_entity_poly.pdbx_seq_one_letter_code
_entity_poly.pdbx_strand_id
1 'polypeptide(L)'
;MHTLSRVNVAITGALSEPRSRFAELINASTNGCFVEYLNLQTHYLVCAKHDSQKARKAALYGTAIISEAELREILADGVFLETALPAYAAHRLDNFPGAPHMLTYRDGSGNYSVRTVAVTGRGACSKHEWIGAYDGSRFKTFRADRVVTFERL
;
A
#
# COMPACT_ATOMS: atom_id res chain seq x y z
N MET A 1 -7.82 0.26 29.10
CA MET A 1 -8.22 -0.58 27.94
C MET A 1 -7.97 0.26 26.70
N HIS A 2 -6.95 -0.07 25.90
CA HIS A 2 -6.72 0.63 24.63
C HIS A 2 -7.76 0.10 23.63
N THR A 3 -8.71 0.94 23.25
CA THR A 3 -9.66 0.64 22.18
C THR A 3 -8.88 0.58 20.88
N LEU A 4 -8.78 -0.59 20.24
CA LEU A 4 -8.20 -0.70 18.91
C LEU A 4 -9.06 0.09 17.92
N SER A 5 -8.45 0.92 17.10
CA SER A 5 -9.15 1.68 16.08
C SER A 5 -9.58 0.76 14.93
N ARG A 6 -10.73 1.08 14.35
CA ARG A 6 -11.33 0.33 13.24
C ARG A 6 -10.49 0.52 11.97
N VAL A 7 -10.11 -0.59 11.35
CA VAL A 7 -9.33 -0.63 10.12
C VAL A 7 -10.21 -1.02 8.94
N ASN A 8 -10.38 -0.12 7.97
CA ASN A 8 -11.15 -0.37 6.76
C ASN A 8 -10.28 -1.03 5.67
N VAL A 9 -10.75 -2.15 5.14
CA VAL A 9 -10.05 -2.99 4.17
C VAL A 9 -10.91 -3.16 2.92
N ALA A 10 -10.40 -2.74 1.77
CA ALA A 10 -11.04 -2.92 0.46
C ALA A 10 -10.36 -4.06 -0.32
N ILE A 11 -11.11 -4.73 -1.18
CA ILE A 11 -10.58 -5.79 -2.06
C ILE A 11 -10.84 -5.40 -3.52
N THR A 12 -9.85 -5.58 -4.39
CA THR A 12 -10.01 -5.40 -5.83
C THR A 12 -9.42 -6.54 -6.65
N GLY A 13 -10.01 -6.76 -7.83
CA GLY A 13 -9.69 -7.91 -8.69
C GLY A 13 -10.32 -9.21 -8.19
N ALA A 14 -9.92 -10.29 -8.86
CA ALA A 14 -10.18 -11.66 -8.43
C ALA A 14 -9.03 -12.15 -7.55
N LEU A 15 -9.37 -12.79 -6.45
CA LEU A 15 -8.47 -13.49 -5.53
C LEU A 15 -8.71 -15.00 -5.66
N SER A 16 -7.95 -15.82 -4.95
CA SER A 16 -8.10 -17.29 -4.99
C SER A 16 -9.42 -17.78 -4.37
N GLU A 17 -9.97 -17.04 -3.40
CA GLU A 17 -11.28 -17.27 -2.80
C GLU A 17 -12.27 -16.16 -3.18
N PRO A 18 -13.59 -16.44 -3.12
CA PRO A 18 -14.61 -15.43 -3.34
C PRO A 18 -14.45 -14.23 -2.42
N ARG A 19 -14.71 -13.03 -2.94
CA ARG A 19 -14.62 -11.77 -2.16
C ARG A 19 -15.47 -11.81 -0.89
N SER A 20 -16.64 -12.45 -0.94
CA SER A 20 -17.51 -12.63 0.24
C SER A 20 -16.81 -13.36 1.37
N ARG A 21 -16.02 -14.39 1.05
CA ARG A 21 -15.32 -15.19 2.05
C ARG A 21 -14.24 -14.37 2.76
N PHE A 22 -13.46 -13.58 2.03
CA PHE A 22 -12.51 -12.66 2.64
C PHE A 22 -13.20 -11.54 3.42
N ALA A 23 -14.35 -11.04 2.94
CA ALA A 23 -15.11 -10.02 3.66
C ALA A 23 -15.58 -10.53 5.03
N GLU A 24 -16.08 -11.77 5.11
CA GLU A 24 -16.42 -12.43 6.38
C GLU A 24 -15.23 -12.50 7.32
N LEU A 25 -14.07 -12.98 6.83
CA LEU A 25 -12.86 -13.12 7.65
C LEU A 25 -12.33 -11.77 8.16
N ILE A 26 -12.35 -10.74 7.31
CA ILE A 26 -11.94 -9.37 7.69
C ILE A 26 -12.88 -8.84 8.79
N ASN A 27 -14.19 -8.97 8.61
CA ASN A 27 -15.19 -8.50 9.59
C ASN A 27 -15.17 -9.31 10.89
N ALA A 28 -14.69 -10.55 10.87
CA ALA A 28 -14.52 -11.39 12.05
C ALA A 28 -13.22 -11.09 12.83
N SER A 29 -12.29 -10.34 12.24
CA SER A 29 -11.06 -9.93 12.95
C SER A 29 -11.35 -8.91 14.04
N THR A 30 -10.40 -8.72 14.95
CA THR A 30 -10.56 -7.89 16.16
C THR A 30 -10.92 -6.43 15.85
N ASN A 31 -10.40 -5.88 14.77
CA ASN A 31 -10.57 -4.47 14.41
C ASN A 31 -10.75 -4.20 12.91
N GLY A 32 -10.77 -5.24 12.07
CA GLY A 32 -10.95 -5.12 10.63
C GLY A 32 -12.41 -4.89 10.26
N CYS A 33 -12.61 -4.12 9.19
CA CYS A 33 -13.90 -3.92 8.57
C CYS A 33 -13.75 -3.92 7.06
N PHE A 34 -14.47 -4.84 6.40
CA PHE A 34 -14.53 -4.87 4.96
C PHE A 34 -15.35 -3.69 4.42
N VAL A 35 -14.81 -3.02 3.41
CA VAL A 35 -15.49 -1.96 2.66
C VAL A 35 -15.48 -2.28 1.17
N GLU A 36 -16.63 -2.11 0.51
CA GLU A 36 -16.77 -2.44 -0.92
C GLU A 36 -15.97 -1.52 -1.84
N TYR A 37 -15.79 -0.26 -1.42
CA TYR A 37 -15.19 0.79 -2.23
C TYR A 37 -13.97 1.37 -1.55
N LEU A 38 -12.91 1.53 -2.34
CA LEU A 38 -11.74 2.32 -1.96
C LEU A 38 -12.14 3.79 -1.78
N ASN A 39 -11.89 4.34 -0.61
CA ASN A 39 -12.10 5.73 -0.24
C ASN A 39 -10.95 6.25 0.64
N LEU A 40 -11.00 7.53 1.04
CA LEU A 40 -9.98 8.16 1.89
C LEU A 40 -9.93 7.63 3.33
N GLN A 41 -10.88 6.80 3.74
CA GLN A 41 -10.88 6.12 5.03
C GLN A 41 -10.40 4.67 4.91
N THR A 42 -9.97 4.24 3.72
CA THR A 42 -9.46 2.88 3.48
C THR A 42 -8.01 2.80 3.91
N HIS A 43 -7.74 1.87 4.81
CA HIS A 43 -6.42 1.63 5.38
C HIS A 43 -5.63 0.64 4.52
N TYR A 44 -6.30 -0.42 4.06
CA TYR A 44 -5.72 -1.47 3.23
C TYR A 44 -6.52 -1.68 1.94
N LEU A 45 -5.82 -1.80 0.81
CA LEU A 45 -6.35 -2.32 -0.45
C LEU A 45 -5.68 -3.66 -0.75
N VAL A 46 -6.48 -4.73 -0.78
CA VAL A 46 -6.03 -6.06 -1.16
C VAL A 46 -6.19 -6.21 -2.67
N CYS A 47 -5.10 -6.56 -3.36
CA CYS A 47 -5.14 -6.80 -4.80
C CYS A 47 -4.13 -7.85 -5.25
N ALA A 48 -4.49 -8.64 -6.25
CA ALA A 48 -3.55 -9.57 -6.89
C ALA A 48 -2.55 -8.86 -7.83
N LYS A 49 -2.94 -7.72 -8.40
CA LYS A 49 -2.13 -6.92 -9.34
C LYS A 49 -1.99 -5.49 -8.86
N HIS A 50 -0.75 -5.10 -8.57
CA HIS A 50 -0.40 -3.81 -7.97
C HIS A 50 -0.36 -2.66 -8.99
N ASP A 51 -0.61 -2.93 -10.28
CA ASP A 51 -0.55 -1.95 -11.37
C ASP A 51 -1.93 -1.41 -11.82
N SER A 52 -3.02 -1.88 -11.21
CA SER A 52 -4.39 -1.50 -11.54
C SER A 52 -4.70 -0.04 -11.23
N GLN A 53 -5.71 0.54 -11.91
CA GLN A 53 -6.15 1.92 -11.62
C GLN A 53 -6.56 2.11 -10.15
N LYS A 54 -7.16 1.09 -9.51
CA LYS A 54 -7.51 1.14 -8.08
C LYS A 54 -6.28 1.08 -7.18
N ALA A 55 -5.25 0.30 -7.53
CA ALA A 55 -3.98 0.30 -6.80
C ALA A 55 -3.29 1.67 -6.89
N ARG A 56 -3.26 2.30 -8.07
CA ARG A 56 -2.74 3.67 -8.23
C ARG A 56 -3.51 4.68 -7.39
N LYS A 57 -4.84 4.59 -7.38
CA LYS A 57 -5.70 5.46 -6.57
C LYS A 57 -5.50 5.24 -5.06
N ALA A 58 -5.31 4.00 -4.63
CA ALA A 58 -5.02 3.67 -3.22
C ALA A 58 -3.67 4.24 -2.78
N ALA A 59 -2.64 4.12 -3.62
CA ALA A 59 -1.35 4.72 -3.37
C ALA A 59 -1.42 6.25 -3.26
N LEU A 60 -2.23 6.90 -4.11
CA LEU A 60 -2.48 8.35 -4.02
C LEU A 60 -3.17 8.75 -2.72
N TYR A 61 -3.97 7.85 -2.15
CA TYR A 61 -4.58 8.08 -0.85
C TYR A 61 -3.63 7.73 0.30
N GLY A 62 -2.48 7.11 0.07
CA GLY A 62 -1.65 6.58 1.15
C GLY A 62 -2.25 5.33 1.80
N THR A 63 -3.25 4.71 1.17
CA THR A 63 -3.77 3.39 1.54
C THR A 63 -2.69 2.33 1.29
N ALA A 64 -2.44 1.47 2.27
CA ALA A 64 -1.50 0.35 2.14
C ALA A 64 -2.03 -0.66 1.12
N ILE A 65 -1.18 -1.07 0.18
CA ILE A 65 -1.55 -2.05 -0.86
C ILE A 65 -0.90 -3.38 -0.50
N ILE A 66 -1.72 -4.40 -0.29
CA ILE A 66 -1.27 -5.73 0.10
C ILE A 66 -1.78 -6.80 -0.87
N SER A 67 -1.04 -7.89 -0.94
CA SER A 67 -1.40 -9.11 -1.66
C SER A 67 -2.37 -9.96 -0.84
N GLU A 68 -2.93 -10.99 -1.47
CA GLU A 68 -3.75 -11.98 -0.78
C GLU A 68 -2.96 -12.77 0.27
N ALA A 69 -1.70 -13.10 -0.01
CA ALA A 69 -0.85 -13.83 0.93
C ALA A 69 -0.67 -13.01 2.22
N GLU A 70 -0.38 -11.72 2.09
CA GLU A 70 -0.26 -10.80 3.22
C GLU A 70 -1.58 -10.64 3.99
N LEU A 71 -2.72 -10.58 3.28
CA LEU A 71 -4.03 -10.57 3.93
C LEU A 71 -4.22 -11.84 4.79
N ARG A 72 -3.86 -13.02 4.27
CA ARG A 72 -4.01 -14.28 5.00
C ARG A 72 -3.14 -14.35 6.24
N GLU A 73 -1.92 -13.82 6.19
CA GLU A 73 -1.05 -13.70 7.37
C GLU A 73 -1.71 -12.81 8.44
N ILE A 74 -2.24 -11.64 8.05
CA ILE A 74 -2.93 -10.73 8.98
C ILE A 74 -4.18 -11.39 9.58
N LEU A 75 -4.96 -12.11 8.77
CA LEU A 75 -6.15 -12.82 9.24
C LEU A 75 -5.82 -13.96 10.21
N ALA A 76 -4.66 -14.60 10.05
CA ALA A 76 -4.18 -15.61 10.98
C ALA A 76 -3.78 -15.00 12.34
N ASP A 77 -3.19 -13.80 12.33
CA ASP A 77 -2.87 -13.04 13.55
C ASP A 77 -4.13 -12.43 14.20
N GLY A 78 -5.21 -12.25 13.44
CA GLY A 78 -6.52 -11.82 13.91
C GLY A 78 -6.65 -10.33 14.23
N VAL A 79 -5.63 -9.53 13.95
CA VAL A 79 -5.60 -8.08 14.20
C VAL A 79 -4.89 -7.34 13.07
N PHE A 80 -5.51 -6.27 12.58
CA PHE A 80 -4.87 -5.37 11.63
C PHE A 80 -4.04 -4.34 12.38
N LEU A 81 -2.79 -4.15 11.96
CA LEU A 81 -1.98 -3.05 12.46
C LEU A 81 -2.60 -1.71 12.03
N GLU A 82 -2.62 -0.77 12.98
CA GLU A 82 -3.06 0.59 12.73
C GLU A 82 -2.08 1.24 11.75
N THR A 83 -2.50 1.38 10.49
CA THR A 83 -1.80 2.22 9.53
C THR A 83 -2.25 3.65 9.79
N ALA A 84 -1.34 4.62 9.70
CA ALA A 84 -1.76 6.02 9.64
C ALA A 84 -2.84 6.13 8.55
N LEU A 85 -4.02 6.63 8.93
CA LEU A 85 -4.99 7.06 7.94
C LEU A 85 -4.30 8.05 6.99
N PRO A 86 -4.73 8.12 5.73
CA PRO A 86 -4.32 9.17 4.81
C PRO A 86 -4.33 10.52 5.54
N ALA A 87 -3.15 11.09 5.82
CA ALA A 87 -3.12 12.44 6.36
C ALA A 87 -3.83 13.31 5.32
N TYR A 88 -4.81 14.10 5.74
CA TYR A 88 -5.57 15.02 4.89
C TYR A 88 -4.70 16.12 4.22
N ALA A 89 -3.37 15.97 4.23
CA ALA A 89 -2.40 16.88 3.68
C ALA A 89 -2.42 16.85 2.14
N ALA A 90 -3.42 17.55 1.59
CA ALA A 90 -3.35 18.26 0.32
C ALA A 90 -3.04 17.43 -0.94
N HIS A 91 -3.91 16.49 -1.30
CA HIS A 91 -3.96 16.03 -2.69
C HIS A 91 -4.98 16.85 -3.49
N ARG A 92 -4.50 18.02 -3.95
CA ARG A 92 -5.01 18.66 -5.17
C ARG A 92 -4.88 17.63 -6.29
N LEU A 93 -6.01 17.31 -6.92
CA LEU A 93 -6.12 16.39 -8.06
C LEU A 93 -5.42 16.88 -9.33
N ASP A 94 -4.87 18.12 -9.34
CA ASP A 94 -4.53 18.81 -10.58
C ASP A 94 -3.05 19.14 -10.80
N ASN A 95 -2.09 18.73 -9.96
CA ASN A 95 -0.67 19.07 -10.22
C ASN A 95 0.37 18.04 -9.71
N PHE A 96 1.02 17.38 -10.68
CA PHE A 96 2.44 17.00 -10.73
C PHE A 96 2.96 15.74 -10.00
N PRO A 97 4.04 15.13 -10.56
CA PRO A 97 4.73 13.98 -10.02
C PRO A 97 5.58 14.46 -8.83
N GLY A 98 5.70 13.65 -7.79
CA GLY A 98 6.44 14.05 -6.59
C GLY A 98 7.93 14.37 -6.87
N ALA A 99 8.66 14.87 -5.87
CA ALA A 99 10.04 15.32 -6.08
C ALA A 99 10.90 14.22 -6.73
N PRO A 100 11.67 14.54 -7.79
CA PRO A 100 12.51 13.55 -8.46
C PRO A 100 13.64 13.13 -7.52
N HIS A 101 13.88 11.83 -7.47
CA HIS A 101 14.99 11.23 -6.76
C HIS A 101 15.72 10.28 -7.69
N MET A 102 17.05 10.26 -7.58
CA MET A 102 17.86 9.16 -8.08
C MET A 102 17.80 8.04 -7.04
N LEU A 103 17.38 6.85 -7.46
CA LEU A 103 17.23 5.68 -6.61
C LEU A 103 18.05 4.53 -7.19
N THR A 104 19.01 4.05 -6.40
CA THR A 104 19.65 2.75 -6.64
C THR A 104 18.97 1.70 -5.80
N TYR A 105 18.43 0.67 -6.45
CA TYR A 105 17.62 -0.36 -5.79
C TYR A 105 18.16 -1.75 -6.07
N ARG A 106 18.25 -2.56 -5.00
CA ARG A 106 18.58 -3.97 -5.08
C ARG A 106 17.31 -4.80 -4.99
N ASP A 107 16.96 -5.54 -6.04
CA ASP A 107 15.77 -6.38 -6.03
C ASP A 107 15.91 -7.61 -5.11
N GLY A 108 14.85 -8.40 -4.99
CA GLY A 108 14.84 -9.61 -4.15
C GLY A 108 15.75 -10.74 -4.65
N SER A 109 16.18 -10.67 -5.92
CA SER A 109 17.12 -11.61 -6.54
C SER A 109 18.58 -11.12 -6.44
N GLY A 110 18.79 -9.91 -5.90
CA GLY A 110 20.11 -9.31 -5.71
C GLY A 110 20.59 -8.42 -6.86
N ASN A 111 19.78 -8.18 -7.90
CA ASN A 111 20.17 -7.32 -9.02
C ASN A 111 19.99 -5.85 -8.67
N TYR A 112 20.88 -5.01 -9.20
CA TYR A 112 20.87 -3.57 -8.99
C TYR A 112 20.25 -2.84 -10.18
N SER A 113 19.50 -1.79 -9.90
CA SER A 113 19.01 -0.85 -10.92
C SER A 113 19.08 0.59 -10.42
N VAL A 114 19.48 1.51 -11.30
CA VAL A 114 19.48 2.96 -11.06
C VAL A 114 18.32 3.57 -11.84
N ARG A 115 17.51 4.40 -11.18
CA ARG A 115 16.28 4.95 -11.74
C ARG A 115 16.08 6.39 -11.26
N THR A 116 15.51 7.22 -12.12
CA THR A 116 14.92 8.49 -11.71
C THR A 116 13.46 8.26 -11.39
N VAL A 117 13.08 8.48 -10.13
CA VAL A 117 11.72 8.24 -9.65
C VAL A 117 11.12 9.50 -9.04
N ALA A 118 9.85 9.76 -9.31
CA ALA A 118 9.12 10.86 -8.72
C ALA A 118 8.34 10.39 -7.49
N VAL A 119 8.82 10.75 -6.30
CA VAL A 119 8.39 10.16 -5.03
C VAL A 119 7.13 10.83 -4.53
N THR A 120 6.04 10.06 -4.45
CA THR A 120 4.71 10.59 -4.10
C THR A 120 4.31 10.31 -2.67
N GLY A 121 4.94 9.34 -2.01
CA GLY A 121 4.61 9.01 -0.62
C GLY A 121 5.48 7.92 -0.02
N ARG A 122 5.34 7.74 1.29
CA ARG A 122 5.95 6.65 2.04
C ARG A 122 4.87 5.96 2.87
N GLY A 123 5.03 4.65 3.07
CA GLY A 123 4.14 3.85 3.91
C GLY A 123 4.94 2.77 4.64
N ALA A 124 4.35 2.14 5.65
CA ALA A 124 4.98 1.05 6.38
C ALA A 124 3.99 -0.12 6.53
N CYS A 125 4.50 -1.35 6.43
CA CYS A 125 3.75 -2.55 6.81
C CYS A 125 4.65 -3.52 7.60
N SER A 126 4.14 -4.03 8.73
CA SER A 126 4.73 -5.06 9.63
C SER A 126 6.21 -4.88 10.01
N LYS A 127 7.15 -5.04 9.07
CA LYS A 127 8.62 -5.00 9.29
C LYS A 127 9.37 -4.11 8.29
N HIS A 128 8.68 -3.51 7.32
CA HIS A 128 9.32 -2.81 6.21
C HIS A 128 8.65 -1.46 5.91
N GLU A 129 9.49 -0.46 5.66
CA GLU A 129 9.07 0.80 5.07
C GLU A 129 9.10 0.72 3.55
N TRP A 130 8.23 1.49 2.92
CA TRP A 130 8.02 1.51 1.48
C TRP A 130 7.99 2.93 0.95
N ILE A 131 8.55 3.12 -0.24
CA ILE A 131 8.54 4.36 -1.00
C ILE A 131 7.62 4.14 -2.21
N GLY A 132 6.55 4.92 -2.32
CA GLY A 132 5.72 5.00 -3.51
C GLY A 132 6.26 6.07 -4.45
N ALA A 133 6.60 5.68 -5.68
CA ALA A 133 7.13 6.62 -6.67
C ALA A 133 6.77 6.24 -8.11
N TYR A 134 6.71 7.24 -8.99
CA TYR A 134 6.59 7.02 -10.43
C TYR A 134 7.97 6.85 -11.07
N ASP A 135 8.17 5.73 -11.77
CA ASP A 135 9.30 5.45 -12.65
C ASP A 135 8.82 5.65 -14.10
N GLY A 136 9.08 6.83 -14.65
CA GLY A 136 8.41 7.32 -15.86
C GLY A 136 6.90 7.43 -15.65
N SER A 137 6.10 6.81 -16.53
CA SER A 137 4.63 6.78 -16.41
C SER A 137 4.09 5.69 -15.47
N ARG A 138 4.96 4.83 -14.93
CA ARG A 138 4.57 3.66 -14.15
C ARG A 138 4.78 3.91 -12.67
N PHE A 139 3.72 3.80 -11.88
CA PHE A 139 3.84 3.80 -10.41
C PHE A 139 4.45 2.49 -9.92
N LYS A 140 5.37 2.58 -8.96
CA LYS A 140 6.04 1.45 -8.32
C LYS A 140 6.19 1.71 -6.82
N THR A 141 6.28 0.62 -6.06
CA THR A 141 6.69 0.66 -4.66
C THR A 141 8.08 0.06 -4.52
N PHE A 142 8.90 0.68 -3.68
CA PHE A 142 10.27 0.25 -3.39
C PHE A 142 10.38 0.02 -1.89
N ARG A 143 10.89 -1.14 -1.47
CA ARG A 143 11.18 -1.35 -0.05
C ARG A 143 12.36 -0.52 0.37
N ALA A 144 12.23 0.27 1.42
CA ALA A 144 13.28 1.17 1.88
C ALA A 144 14.57 0.42 2.25
N ASP A 145 14.46 -0.79 2.80
CA ASP A 145 15.61 -1.64 3.18
C ASP A 145 16.40 -2.19 1.98
N ARG A 146 15.85 -2.07 0.76
CA ARG A 146 16.47 -2.48 -0.50
C ARG A 146 17.01 -1.30 -1.31
N VAL A 147 16.81 -0.09 -0.82
CA VAL A 147 17.35 1.12 -1.42
C VAL A 147 18.80 1.27 -0.97
N VAL A 148 19.70 1.30 -1.94
CA VAL A 148 21.16 1.40 -1.74
C VAL A 148 21.58 2.86 -1.66
N THR A 149 21.07 3.68 -2.58
CA THR A 149 21.23 5.13 -2.55
C THR A 149 19.90 5.80 -2.91
N PHE A 150 19.65 6.94 -2.28
CA PHE A 150 18.42 7.69 -2.45
C PHE A 150 18.70 9.18 -2.34
N GLU A 151 18.90 9.82 -3.48
CA GLU A 151 19.32 11.21 -3.56
C GLU A 151 18.24 12.03 -4.24
N ARG A 152 17.87 13.16 -3.62
CA ARG A 152 16.96 14.10 -4.24
C ARG A 152 17.69 14.87 -5.34
N LEU A 153 17.05 14.97 -6.50
CA LEU A 153 17.54 15.74 -7.65
C LEU A 153 17.03 17.19 -7.62
#